data_AF-A0A929X5R3-F1
#
_entry.id   AF-A0A929X5R3-F1
#
_cell.length_a   1.000
_cell.length_b   1.000
_cell.length_c   1.000
_cell.angle_alpha   90.00
_cell.angle_beta   90.00
_cell.angle_gamma   90.00
#
_symmetry.space_group_name_H-M   'P 1'
#
loop_
_entity.id
_entity.type
_entity.pdbx_description
1 polymer ?
#
loop_
_entity_poly.entity_id
_entity_poly.type
_entity_poly.pdbx_seq_one_letter_code
_entity_poly.pdbx_strand_id
1 'polypeptide(L)'
;MLKKFLKILIIIIFCLLIFSKFNFAFAFAPKIVNKLNSSFNDIEKWCIKLATPAAAVSLAIGLFIKKFSFGDEERIRISKKIIRATLISYALLLAIDLVLAAIKSLVS
;
A
#
# COMPACT_ATOMS: atom_id res chain seq x y z
N MET A 1 65.36 12.56 2.17
CA MET A 1 64.27 11.67 2.65
C MET A 1 62.92 12.38 2.83
N LEU A 2 62.87 13.57 3.44
CA LEU A 2 61.61 14.28 3.76
C LEU A 2 60.67 14.53 2.56
N LYS A 3 61.19 14.97 1.40
CA LYS A 3 60.39 15.21 0.18
C LYS A 3 59.72 13.94 -0.39
N LYS A 4 60.34 12.77 -0.21
CA LYS A 4 59.82 11.47 -0.67
C LYS A 4 58.68 11.00 0.26
N PHE A 5 58.84 11.25 1.57
CA PHE A 5 57.81 11.00 2.58
C PHE A 5 56.58 11.90 2.40
N LEU A 6 56.79 13.19 2.09
CA LEU A 6 55.72 14.15 1.80
C LEU A 6 54.89 13.76 0.58
N LYS A 7 55.52 13.25 -0.49
CA LYS A 7 54.79 12.71 -1.66
C LYS A 7 53.94 11.49 -1.31
N ILE A 8 54.46 10.59 -0.47
CA ILE A 8 53.71 9.40 0.00
C ILE A 8 52.52 9.81 0.87
N LEU A 9 52.70 10.77 1.77
CA LEU A 9 51.62 11.31 2.59
C LEU A 9 50.49 11.92 1.75
N ILE A 10 50.86 12.68 0.71
CA ILE A 10 49.91 13.27 -0.25
C ILE A 10 49.11 12.22 -1.02
N ILE A 11 49.77 11.11 -1.42
CA ILE A 11 49.10 9.99 -2.11
C ILE A 11 48.12 9.28 -1.18
N ILE A 12 48.49 9.09 0.09
CA ILE A 12 47.61 8.45 1.10
C ILE A 12 46.37 9.33 1.36
N ILE A 13 46.56 10.64 1.51
CA ILE A 13 45.46 11.60 1.67
C ILE A 13 44.55 11.63 0.44
N PHE A 14 45.12 11.58 -0.77
CA PHE A 14 44.35 11.52 -2.00
C PHE A 14 43.53 10.22 -2.10
N CYS A 15 44.09 9.08 -1.67
CA CYS A 15 43.39 7.81 -1.61
C CYS A 15 42.21 7.85 -0.61
N LEU A 16 42.42 8.42 0.59
CA LEU A 16 41.36 8.64 1.59
C LEU A 16 40.23 9.53 1.07
N LEU A 17 40.56 10.59 0.33
CA LEU A 17 39.56 11.47 -0.28
C LEU A 17 38.71 10.75 -1.34
N ILE A 18 39.31 9.86 -2.14
CA ILE A 18 38.57 9.03 -3.10
C ILE A 18 37.63 8.05 -2.39
N PHE A 19 38.09 7.38 -1.33
CA PHE A 19 37.26 6.47 -0.54
C PHE A 19 36.11 7.17 0.20
N SER A 20 36.28 8.43 0.61
CA SER A 20 35.20 9.19 1.26
C SER A 20 33.96 9.37 0.38
N LYS A 21 34.14 9.44 -0.95
CA LYS A 21 33.04 9.63 -1.92
C LYS A 21 32.25 8.34 -2.23
N PHE A 22 32.78 7.16 -1.87
CA PHE A 22 32.08 5.89 -2.10
C PHE A 22 30.85 5.70 -1.20
N ASN A 23 30.75 6.42 -0.08
CA ASN A 23 29.57 6.36 0.81
C ASN A 23 28.27 6.87 0.15
N PHE A 24 28.35 7.60 -0.96
CA PHE A 24 27.17 8.10 -1.68
C PHE A 24 26.36 6.99 -2.38
N ALA A 25 26.97 5.83 -2.65
CA ALA A 25 26.31 4.71 -3.32
C ALA A 25 25.23 4.02 -2.45
N PHE A 26 25.29 4.16 -1.13
CA PHE A 26 24.32 3.56 -0.20
C PHE A 26 22.98 4.34 -0.12
N ALA A 27 22.91 5.54 -0.72
CA ALA A 27 21.70 6.38 -0.73
C ALA A 27 20.61 5.91 -1.72
N PHE A 28 20.85 4.87 -2.52
CA PHE A 28 19.82 4.29 -3.41
C PHE A 28 18.78 3.45 -2.67
N ALA A 29 19.17 2.79 -1.56
CA ALA A 29 18.27 1.97 -0.76
C ALA A 29 17.02 2.73 -0.24
N PRO A 30 17.14 3.93 0.38
CA PRO A 30 15.96 4.67 0.83
C PRO A 30 15.07 5.14 -0.33
N LYS A 31 15.63 5.44 -1.51
CA LYS A 31 14.84 5.87 -2.67
C LYS A 31 13.98 4.75 -3.25
N ILE A 32 14.51 3.52 -3.31
CA ILE A 32 13.76 2.35 -3.78
C ILE A 32 12.65 2.00 -2.80
N VAL A 33 12.94 1.97 -1.50
CA VAL A 33 11.95 1.69 -0.45
C VAL A 33 10.82 2.72 -0.46
N ASN A 34 11.16 4.02 -0.57
CA ASN A 34 10.15 5.07 -0.65
C ASN A 34 9.30 4.96 -1.91
N LYS A 35 9.89 4.63 -3.07
CA LYS A 35 9.14 4.44 -4.30
C LYS A 35 8.19 3.24 -4.19
N LEU A 36 8.67 2.12 -3.64
CA LEU A 36 7.88 0.92 -3.42
C LEU A 36 6.67 1.21 -2.51
N ASN A 37 6.90 1.88 -1.37
CA ASN A 37 5.83 2.27 -0.44
C ASN A 37 4.81 3.21 -1.10
N SER A 38 5.27 4.18 -1.90
CA SER A 38 4.36 5.07 -2.63
C SER A 38 3.47 4.30 -3.62
N SER A 39 4.05 3.37 -4.38
CA SER A 39 3.31 2.56 -5.34
C SER A 39 2.28 1.67 -4.65
N PHE A 40 2.61 1.05 -3.52
CA PHE A 40 1.65 0.24 -2.77
C PHE A 40 0.49 1.07 -2.21
N ASN A 41 0.76 2.27 -1.71
CA ASN A 41 -0.29 3.18 -1.23
C ASN A 41 -1.21 3.66 -2.37
N ASP A 42 -0.69 3.79 -3.59
CA ASP A 42 -1.53 4.10 -4.76
C ASP A 42 -2.41 2.91 -5.17
N ILE A 43 -1.86 1.69 -5.14
CA ILE A 43 -2.62 0.45 -5.40
C ILE A 43 -3.73 0.28 -4.36
N GLU A 44 -3.44 0.51 -3.08
CA GLU A 44 -4.42 0.48 -1.99
C GLU A 44 -5.61 1.42 -2.29
N LYS A 45 -5.32 2.68 -2.64
CA LYS A 45 -6.36 3.67 -3.00
C LYS A 45 -7.19 3.23 -4.21
N TRP A 46 -6.55 2.63 -5.22
CA TRP A 46 -7.25 2.14 -6.41
C TRP A 46 -8.19 0.96 -6.05
N CYS A 47 -7.71 0.03 -5.23
CA CYS A 47 -8.50 -1.10 -4.75
C CYS A 47 -9.74 -0.64 -3.96
N ILE A 48 -9.59 0.32 -3.03
CA ILE A 48 -10.73 0.87 -2.26
C ILE A 48 -11.73 1.56 -3.18
N LYS A 49 -11.26 2.38 -4.13
CA LYS A 49 -12.11 3.06 -5.11
C LYS A 49 -12.90 2.09 -6.00
N LEU A 50 -12.35 0.91 -6.31
CA LEU A 50 -13.05 -0.13 -7.06
C LEU A 50 -13.99 -0.96 -6.17
N ALA A 51 -13.65 -1.16 -4.90
CA ALA A 51 -14.45 -1.93 -3.97
C ALA A 51 -15.82 -1.28 -3.69
N THR A 52 -15.88 0.05 -3.56
CA THR A 52 -17.14 0.78 -3.32
C THR A 52 -18.21 0.57 -4.41
N PRO A 53 -17.94 0.81 -5.71
CA PRO A 53 -18.92 0.53 -6.76
C PRO A 53 -19.23 -0.96 -6.90
N ALA A 54 -18.26 -1.85 -6.71
CA ALA A 54 -18.50 -3.30 -6.74
C ALA A 54 -19.46 -3.74 -5.62
N ALA A 55 -19.29 -3.21 -4.40
CA ALA A 55 -20.19 -3.47 -3.28
C ALA A 55 -21.59 -2.89 -3.54
N ALA A 56 -21.69 -1.68 -4.09
CA ALA A 56 -22.96 -1.06 -4.44
C ALA A 56 -23.73 -1.88 -5.50
N VAL A 57 -23.05 -2.34 -6.56
CA VAL A 57 -23.65 -3.19 -7.60
C VAL A 57 -24.10 -4.53 -7.03
N SER A 58 -23.27 -5.19 -6.20
CA SER A 58 -23.63 -6.45 -5.56
C SER A 58 -24.85 -6.31 -4.64
N LEU A 59 -24.93 -5.22 -3.87
CA LEU A 59 -26.10 -4.90 -3.05
C LEU A 59 -27.36 -4.68 -3.90
N ALA A 60 -27.25 -3.90 -4.98
CA ALA A 60 -28.36 -3.63 -5.88
C ALA A 60 -28.89 -4.92 -6.52
N ILE A 61 -27.99 -5.79 -6.99
CA ILE A 61 -28.35 -7.11 -7.53
C ILE A 61 -29.04 -7.97 -6.47
N GLY A 62 -28.49 -8.01 -5.25
CA GLY A 62 -29.11 -8.73 -4.14
C GLY A 62 -30.54 -8.26 -3.86
N LEU A 63 -30.76 -6.94 -3.81
CA LEU A 63 -32.09 -6.34 -3.62
C LEU A 63 -33.03 -6.64 -4.80
N PHE A 64 -32.50 -6.60 -6.03
CA PHE A 64 -33.25 -6.92 -7.25
C PHE A 64 -33.73 -8.37 -7.25
N ILE A 65 -32.84 -9.33 -6.94
CA ILE A 65 -33.18 -10.76 -6.83
C ILE A 65 -34.28 -10.96 -5.78
N LYS A 66 -34.21 -10.25 -4.64
CA LYS A 66 -35.25 -10.31 -3.61
C LYS A 66 -36.60 -9.83 -4.14
N LYS A 67 -36.61 -8.70 -4.85
CA LYS A 67 -37.83 -8.05 -5.33
C LYS A 67 -38.52 -8.84 -6.44
N PHE A 68 -37.72 -9.43 -7.35
CA PHE A 68 -38.20 -10.21 -8.49
C PHE A 68 -38.20 -11.72 -8.24
N SER A 69 -38.19 -12.14 -6.97
CA SER A 69 -38.19 -13.55 -6.60
C SER A 69 -39.56 -14.22 -6.77
N PHE A 70 -40.65 -13.44 -6.89
CA PHE A 70 -42.03 -13.93 -7.05
C PHE A 70 -42.45 -15.00 -6.02
N GLY A 71 -41.92 -14.96 -4.81
CA GLY A 71 -42.22 -15.92 -3.74
C GLY A 71 -41.35 -17.19 -3.74
N ASP A 72 -40.39 -17.33 -4.65
CA ASP A 72 -39.40 -18.41 -4.61
C ASP A 72 -38.47 -18.24 -3.39
N GLU A 73 -38.63 -19.12 -2.40
CA GLU A 73 -37.88 -19.10 -1.15
C GLU A 73 -36.37 -19.32 -1.35
N GLU A 74 -35.96 -20.08 -2.37
CA GLU A 74 -34.54 -20.32 -2.62
C GLU A 74 -33.85 -19.04 -3.10
N ARG A 75 -34.47 -18.33 -4.05
CA ARG A 75 -33.98 -17.05 -4.56
C ARG A 75 -33.97 -15.97 -3.47
N ILE A 76 -34.99 -15.92 -2.60
CA ILE A 76 -35.01 -15.01 -1.44
C ILE A 76 -33.86 -15.34 -0.48
N ARG A 77 -33.58 -16.62 -0.22
CA ARG A 77 -32.48 -17.06 0.66
C ARG A 77 -31.12 -16.65 0.08
N ILE A 78 -30.91 -16.86 -1.21
CA ILE A 78 -29.68 -16.47 -1.93
C ILE A 78 -29.49 -14.95 -1.87
N SER A 79 -30.53 -14.18 -2.17
CA SER A 79 -30.49 -12.71 -2.09
C SER A 79 -30.09 -12.23 -0.69
N LYS A 80 -30.72 -12.75 0.37
CA LYS A 80 -30.37 -12.40 1.76
C LYS A 80 -28.91 -12.75 2.08
N LYS A 81 -28.40 -13.88 1.58
CA LYS A 81 -27.00 -14.28 1.73
C LYS A 81 -26.05 -13.30 1.04
N ILE A 82 -26.34 -12.91 -0.21
CA ILE A 82 -25.56 -11.93 -0.97
C ILE A 82 -25.53 -10.59 -0.24
N ILE A 83 -26.70 -10.04 0.13
CA ILE A 83 -26.79 -8.75 0.82
C ILE A 83 -25.98 -8.75 2.12
N ARG A 84 -26.13 -9.78 2.95
CA ARG A 84 -25.39 -9.89 4.22
C ARG A 84 -23.89 -10.01 4.00
N ALA A 85 -23.47 -10.86 3.07
CA ALA A 85 -22.06 -11.04 2.76
C ALA A 85 -21.42 -9.74 2.26
N THR A 86 -22.09 -9.03 1.35
CA THR A 86 -21.59 -7.77 0.80
C THR A 86 -21.50 -6.67 1.86
N LEU A 87 -22.51 -6.54 2.74
CA LEU A 87 -22.47 -5.57 3.85
C LEU A 87 -21.32 -5.86 4.81
N ILE A 88 -21.16 -7.12 5.23
CA ILE A 88 -20.11 -7.51 6.19
C ILE A 88 -18.73 -7.29 5.57
N SER A 89 -18.51 -7.74 4.34
CA SER A 89 -17.21 -7.60 3.66
C SER A 89 -16.83 -6.13 3.45
N TYR A 90 -17.78 -5.28 3.04
CA TYR A 90 -17.50 -3.85 2.83
C TYR A 90 -17.28 -3.12 4.15
N ALA A 91 -18.04 -3.46 5.20
CA ALA A 91 -17.82 -2.89 6.53
C ALA A 91 -16.45 -3.26 7.11
N LEU A 92 -15.99 -4.51 6.91
CA LEU A 92 -14.64 -4.94 7.30
C LEU A 92 -13.56 -4.19 6.53
N LEU A 93 -13.73 -3.99 5.22
CA LEU A 93 -12.80 -3.21 4.41
C LEU A 93 -12.68 -1.77 4.95
N LEU A 94 -13.80 -1.12 5.27
CA LEU A 94 -13.82 0.23 5.84
C LEU A 94 -13.17 0.28 7.24
N ALA A 95 -13.39 -0.74 8.06
CA ALA A 95 -12.80 -0.82 9.39
C ALA A 95 -11.27 -0.93 9.35
N ILE A 96 -10.74 -1.73 8.41
CA ILE A 96 -9.29 -1.86 8.21
C ILE A 96 -8.69 -0.52 7.75
N ASP A 97 -9.33 0.16 6.80
CA ASP A 97 -8.89 1.48 6.32
C ASP A 97 -8.85 2.51 7.46
N LEU A 98 -9.88 2.51 8.32
CA LEU A 98 -9.95 3.38 9.50
C LEU A 98 -8.84 3.09 10.52
N VAL A 99 -8.58 1.82 10.82
CA VAL A 99 -7.50 1.41 11.73
C VAL A 99 -6.13 1.81 11.17
N LEU A 100 -5.91 1.62 9.87
CA LEU A 100 -4.68 2.02 9.21
C LEU A 100 -4.49 3.54 9.24
N ALA A 101 -5.55 4.31 8.99
CA ALA A 101 -5.54 5.76 9.11
C ALA A 101 -5.22 6.23 10.54
N ALA A 102 -5.78 5.57 11.56
CA ALA A 102 -5.51 5.88 12.96
C ALA A 102 -4.04 5.60 13.34
N ILE A 103 -3.47 4.48 12.89
CA ILE A 103 -2.05 4.16 13.10
C ILE A 103 -1.16 5.21 12.42
N LYS A 104 -1.44 5.56 11.16
CA LYS A 104 -0.70 6.60 10.42
C LYS A 104 -0.78 7.95 11.14
N SER A 105 -1.93 8.30 11.69
CA SER A 105 -2.13 9.54 12.46
C SER A 105 -1.42 9.55 13.81
N LEU A 106 -1.16 8.39 14.42
CA LEU A 106 -0.48 8.29 15.70
C LEU A 106 1.05 8.30 15.57
N VAL A 107 1.56 7.73 14.48
CA VAL A 107 3.00 7.67 14.18
C VAL A 107 3.52 8.98 13.57
N SER A 108 2.63 9.73 12.89
CA SER A 108 2.91 11.08 12.37
C SER A 108 2.92 12.12 13.47
#